data_AF-A0A0K0D7X0-F1
#
_entry.id   AF-A0A0K0D7X0-F1
#
_cell.length_a   1.000
_cell.length_b   1.000
_cell.length_c   1.000
_cell.angle_alpha   90.00
_cell.angle_beta   90.00
_cell.angle_gamma   90.00
#
_symmetry.space_group_name_H-M   'P 1'
#
loop_
_entity.id
_entity.type
_entity.pdbx_description
1 polymer ?
#
loop_
_entity_poly.entity_id
_entity_poly.type
_entity_poly.pdbx_seq_one_letter_code
_entity_poly.pdbx_strand_id
1 'polypeptide(L)'
;MDDHSFGVFQKLFASSLPELVHFCLCHSLTDCWNFVIVVTVYATLGEEAVKFAIKEVVAHTLFTSEGLLPKVQKLINNGLDVKTVIYFESPDPENAQQHYEQENVEILSFTQLLNIGKPHPIENKASPQDLAVIMYTSGTTGNPKGVMISHENIVAAVSGQCEVVPTM
;
A
#
# COMPACT_ATOMS: atom_id res chain seq x y z
N MET A 1 18.53 12.47 -24.26
CA MET A 1 17.68 11.42 -24.84
C MET A 1 18.12 10.16 -24.15
N ASP A 2 17.68 9.98 -22.90
CA ASP A 2 17.95 8.79 -22.10
C ASP A 2 16.68 8.57 -21.27
N ASP A 3 15.97 7.55 -21.70
CA ASP A 3 14.60 7.18 -21.36
C ASP A 3 14.69 5.85 -20.62
N HIS A 4 14.78 5.90 -19.29
CA HIS A 4 14.76 4.72 -18.40
C HIS A 4 14.06 5.00 -17.07
N SER A 5 13.03 5.84 -17.07
CA SER A 5 12.14 6.02 -15.92
C SER A 5 10.82 5.30 -16.16
N PHE A 6 10.87 3.97 -16.19
CA PHE A 6 9.69 3.16 -15.92
C PHE A 6 9.29 3.42 -14.47
N GLY A 7 8.36 4.35 -14.30
CA GLY A 7 7.81 4.77 -13.01
C GLY A 7 7.08 3.61 -12.35
N VAL A 8 7.82 2.81 -11.58
CA VAL A 8 7.24 1.90 -10.59
C VAL A 8 6.54 2.80 -9.58
N PHE A 9 5.21 2.80 -9.60
CA PHE A 9 4.38 3.47 -8.61
C PHE A 9 4.74 2.92 -7.22
N GLN A 10 5.69 3.56 -6.53
CA GLN A 10 6.04 3.28 -5.14
C GLN A 10 4.89 3.77 -4.25
N LYS A 11 3.83 2.96 -4.18
CA LYS A 11 2.69 3.16 -3.30
C LYS A 11 3.00 2.49 -1.98
N LEU A 12 3.09 3.29 -0.92
CA LEU A 12 3.01 2.78 0.44
C LEU A 12 1.56 2.39 0.70
N PHE A 13 1.28 1.10 0.97
CA PHE A 13 -0.07 0.65 1.35
C PHE A 13 -0.18 0.60 2.86
N ALA A 14 -1.20 1.24 3.41
CA ALA A 14 -1.38 1.35 4.85
C ALA A 14 -2.75 0.76 5.24
N SER A 15 -2.78 -0.30 6.05
CA SER A 15 -4.03 -0.94 6.54
C SER A 15 -4.21 -0.74 8.05
N SER A 16 -5.43 -0.41 8.49
CA SER A 16 -5.80 -0.24 9.90
C SER A 16 -6.22 -1.54 10.60
N LEU A 17 -6.27 -2.66 9.89
CA LEU A 17 -6.64 -3.97 10.43
C LEU A 17 -5.43 -4.92 10.38
N PRO A 18 -4.75 -5.18 11.52
CA PRO A 18 -3.52 -5.98 11.56
C PRO A 18 -3.72 -7.42 11.08
N GLU A 19 -4.91 -7.99 11.33
CA GLU A 19 -5.24 -9.39 10.99
C GLU A 19 -5.55 -9.60 9.50
N LEU A 20 -5.84 -8.53 8.75
CA LEU A 20 -6.29 -8.60 7.36
C LEU A 20 -5.15 -8.64 6.34
N VAL A 21 -3.93 -8.29 6.74
CA VAL A 21 -2.81 -8.26 5.80
C VAL A 21 -2.21 -9.64 5.55
N HIS A 22 -2.25 -10.51 6.56
CA HIS A 22 -1.93 -11.94 6.42
C HIS A 22 -2.94 -12.70 5.56
N PHE A 23 -4.12 -12.11 5.39
CA PHE A 23 -5.31 -12.76 4.86
C PHE A 23 -5.48 -12.54 3.36
N CYS A 24 -5.02 -11.39 2.86
CA CYS A 24 -5.56 -10.83 1.62
C CYS A 24 -4.85 -11.17 0.31
N LEU A 25 -4.07 -12.23 0.27
CA LEU A 25 -3.27 -12.53 -0.92
C LEU A 25 -3.45 -13.95 -1.47
N CYS A 26 -4.39 -14.71 -0.93
CA CYS A 26 -4.66 -16.09 -1.38
C CYS A 26 -5.97 -16.23 -2.19
N HIS A 27 -6.72 -15.15 -2.41
CA HIS A 27 -7.81 -15.09 -3.40
C HIS A 27 -7.47 -14.07 -4.48
N SER A 28 -8.13 -14.16 -5.64
CA SER A 28 -8.09 -13.11 -6.67
C SER A 28 -8.13 -11.75 -5.99
N LEU A 29 -7.18 -10.86 -6.31
CA LEU A 29 -7.00 -9.55 -5.67
C LEU A 29 -8.32 -8.80 -5.46
N THR A 30 -9.34 -9.06 -6.28
CA THR A 30 -10.74 -8.60 -6.15
C THR A 30 -11.39 -8.78 -4.78
N ASP A 31 -11.17 -9.89 -4.07
CA ASP A 31 -11.90 -10.12 -2.81
C ASP A 31 -11.39 -9.20 -1.69
N CYS A 32 -10.10 -8.85 -1.74
CA CYS A 32 -9.44 -8.06 -0.71
C CYS A 32 -9.78 -6.59 -0.69
N TRP A 33 -10.22 -6.09 -1.83
CA TRP A 33 -10.73 -4.74 -1.93
C TRP A 33 -11.99 -4.56 -1.08
N ASN A 34 -12.78 -5.62 -0.85
CA ASN A 34 -13.99 -5.52 -0.03
C ASN A 34 -13.72 -5.34 1.47
N PHE A 35 -12.47 -5.38 1.92
CA PHE A 35 -12.14 -5.49 3.35
C PHE A 35 -11.07 -4.52 3.85
N VAL A 36 -10.25 -3.98 2.95
CA VAL A 36 -9.10 -3.15 3.32
C VAL A 36 -9.18 -1.81 2.63
N ILE A 37 -9.13 -0.75 3.43
CA ILE A 37 -8.95 0.60 2.92
C ILE A 37 -7.50 0.72 2.46
N VAL A 38 -7.30 0.92 1.17
CA VAL A 38 -5.97 1.08 0.59
C VAL A 38 -5.56 2.55 0.69
N VAL A 39 -4.66 2.86 1.61
CA VAL A 39 -4.05 4.18 1.67
C VAL A 39 -2.82 4.19 0.78
N THR A 40 -2.66 5.20 -0.07
CA THR A 40 -1.49 5.35 -0.94
C THR A 40 -0.81 6.67 -0.72
N VAL A 41 0.51 6.63 -0.57
CA VAL A 41 1.35 7.82 -0.40
C VAL A 41 2.56 7.72 -1.33
N TYR A 42 2.83 8.80 -2.06
CA TYR A 42 4.02 8.88 -2.91
C TYR A 42 5.27 9.09 -2.06
N ALA A 43 6.28 8.24 -2.26
CA ALA A 43 7.57 8.36 -1.57
C ALA A 43 8.31 9.68 -1.85
N THR A 44 7.98 10.35 -2.97
CA THR A 44 8.55 11.64 -3.39
C THR A 44 8.02 12.85 -2.60
N LEU A 45 6.97 12.68 -1.79
CA LEU A 45 6.39 13.76 -0.97
C LEU A 45 7.28 14.19 0.21
N GLY A 46 8.37 13.45 0.46
CA GLY A 46 9.25 13.67 1.61
C GLY A 46 8.89 12.83 2.82
N GLU A 47 9.83 12.69 3.76
CA GLU A 47 9.69 11.84 4.95
C GLU A 47 8.55 12.30 5.87
N GLU A 48 8.43 13.60 6.11
CA GLU A 48 7.40 14.17 6.98
C GLU A 48 5.98 13.97 6.43
N ALA A 49 5.80 14.09 5.11
CA ALA A 49 4.52 13.88 4.47
C ALA A 49 4.07 12.41 4.57
N VAL A 50 5.00 11.47 4.37
CA VAL A 50 4.75 10.03 4.54
C VAL A 50 4.35 9.72 5.98
N LYS A 51 5.11 10.26 6.94
CA LYS A 51 4.83 10.07 8.37
C LYS A 51 3.48 10.66 8.78
N PHE A 52 3.14 11.84 8.27
CA PHE A 52 1.85 12.47 8.50
C PHE A 52 0.70 11.57 7.99
N ALA A 53 0.78 11.14 6.74
CA ALA A 53 -0.26 10.33 6.11
C ALA A 53 -0.49 8.99 6.85
N ILE A 54 0.59 8.29 7.22
CA ILE A 54 0.49 7.01 7.94
C ILE A 54 -0.12 7.22 9.34
N LYS A 55 0.23 8.30 10.03
CA LYS A 55 -0.33 8.63 11.35
C LYS A 55 -1.80 9.01 11.29
N GLU A 56 -2.20 9.78 10.29
CA GLU A 56 -3.58 10.24 10.13
C GLU A 56 -4.56 9.06 9.92
N VAL A 57 -4.13 8.03 9.18
CA VAL A 57 -4.94 6.83 8.92
C VAL A 57 -4.77 5.72 9.96
N VAL A 58 -3.89 5.92 10.95
CA VAL A 58 -3.58 4.94 12.01
C VAL A 58 -3.25 3.56 11.42
N ALA A 59 -2.42 3.53 10.38
CA ALA A 59 -2.10 2.27 9.72
C ALA A 59 -1.12 1.44 10.54
N HIS A 60 -1.44 0.15 10.68
CA HIS A 60 -0.62 -0.83 11.39
C HIS A 60 0.30 -1.61 10.46
N THR A 61 -0.05 -1.72 9.18
CA THR A 61 0.74 -2.46 8.21
C THR A 61 1.12 -1.59 7.03
N LEU A 62 2.40 -1.62 6.65
CA LEU A 62 2.97 -0.83 5.56
C LEU A 62 3.49 -1.75 4.46
N PHE A 63 3.09 -1.52 3.21
CA PHE A 63 3.75 -2.16 2.07
C PHE A 63 4.75 -1.22 1.40
N THR A 64 5.87 -1.74 0.92
CA THR A 64 6.90 -0.94 0.21
C THR A 64 7.65 -1.77 -0.81
N SER A 65 8.41 -1.15 -1.71
CA SER A 65 9.42 -1.87 -2.50
C SER A 65 10.70 -2.06 -1.67
N GLU A 66 11.46 -3.13 -1.93
CA GLU A 66 12.74 -3.42 -1.26
C GLU A 66 13.69 -2.21 -1.23
N GLY A 67 13.88 -1.53 -2.37
CA GLY A 67 14.77 -0.35 -2.45
C GLY A 67 14.37 0.84 -1.56
N LEU A 68 13.16 0.86 -1.00
CA LEU A 68 12.70 1.89 -0.07
C LEU A 68 12.77 1.46 1.41
N LEU A 69 13.12 0.20 1.70
CA LEU A 69 13.22 -0.29 3.07
C LEU A 69 14.15 0.53 3.96
N PRO A 70 15.35 0.98 3.51
CA PRO A 70 16.20 1.83 4.34
C PRO A 70 15.51 3.14 4.76
N LYS A 71 14.69 3.71 3.87
CA LYS A 71 13.90 4.92 4.16
C LYS A 71 12.79 4.62 5.17
N VAL A 72 12.13 3.47 5.04
CA VAL A 72 11.10 3.02 5.99
C VAL A 72 11.70 2.79 7.38
N GLN A 73 12.85 2.13 7.48
CA GLN A 73 13.56 1.93 8.74
C GLN A 73 13.92 3.26 9.41
N LYS A 74 14.41 4.23 8.64
CA LYS A 74 14.66 5.58 9.14
C LYS A 74 13.39 6.24 9.68
N LEU A 75 12.26 6.08 9.00
CA LEU A 75 10.96 6.60 9.47
C LEU A 75 10.51 5.94 10.77
N ILE A 76 10.66 4.62 10.90
CA ILE A 76 10.38 3.84 12.12
C ILE A 76 11.21 4.37 13.29
N ASN A 77 12.52 4.50 13.10
CA ASN A 77 13.44 5.06 14.10
C ASN A 77 13.08 6.51 14.49
N ASN A 78 12.46 7.26 13.58
CA ASN A 78 11.98 8.61 13.82
C ASN A 78 10.56 8.66 14.42
N GLY A 79 10.01 7.55 14.91
CA GLY A 79 8.70 7.50 15.57
C GLY A 79 7.52 7.38 14.61
N LEU A 80 7.68 6.61 13.54
CA LEU A 80 6.58 6.03 12.77
C LEU A 80 6.09 4.78 13.51
N ASP A 81 4.80 4.76 13.86
CA ASP A 81 4.17 3.64 14.57
C ASP A 81 3.53 2.68 13.57
N VAL A 82 4.23 1.60 13.25
CA VAL A 82 3.77 0.50 12.38
C VAL A 82 4.16 -0.82 13.03
N LYS A 83 3.30 -1.84 12.90
CA LYS A 83 3.52 -3.18 13.49
C LYS A 83 4.16 -4.13 12.48
N THR A 84 3.77 -4.02 11.22
CA THR A 84 4.21 -4.92 10.16
C THR A 84 4.64 -4.13 8.92
N VAL A 85 5.78 -4.46 8.34
CA VAL A 85 6.26 -3.94 7.05
C VAL A 85 6.37 -5.11 6.09
N ILE A 86 5.69 -5.01 4.95
CA ILE A 86 5.77 -5.97 3.87
C ILE A 86 6.49 -5.33 2.71
N TYR A 87 7.48 -6.02 2.14
CA TYR A 87 8.19 -5.51 0.99
C TYR A 87 8.10 -6.42 -0.22
N PHE A 88 7.96 -5.79 -1.39
CA PHE A 88 8.11 -6.46 -2.67
C PHE A 88 9.60 -6.59 -2.98
N GLU A 89 10.06 -7.82 -3.13
CA GLU A 89 11.44 -8.16 -3.48
C GLU A 89 11.81 -7.56 -4.84
N SER A 90 13.07 -7.13 -4.95
CA SER A 90 13.67 -6.70 -6.21
C SER A 90 13.75 -7.88 -7.18
N PRO A 91 13.36 -7.71 -8.45
CA PRO A 91 13.57 -8.74 -9.47
C PRO A 91 15.06 -8.94 -9.80
N ASP A 92 15.91 -7.98 -9.43
CA ASP A 92 17.35 -8.04 -9.61
C ASP A 92 18.06 -8.54 -8.33
N PRO A 93 18.68 -9.73 -8.36
CA PRO A 93 19.34 -10.34 -7.20
C PRO A 93 20.62 -9.61 -6.77
N GLU A 94 21.23 -8.76 -7.60
CA GLU A 94 22.38 -7.93 -7.19
C GLU A 94 21.97 -6.78 -6.26
N ASN A 95 20.69 -6.38 -6.34
CA ASN A 95 20.08 -5.36 -5.50
C ASN A 95 19.31 -5.95 -4.30
N ALA A 96 19.33 -7.28 -4.14
CA ALA A 96 18.76 -7.94 -2.97
C ALA A 96 19.55 -7.53 -1.73
N GLN A 97 18.92 -6.74 -0.87
CA GLN A 97 19.56 -6.24 0.34
C GLN A 97 19.37 -7.26 1.47
N GLN A 98 20.39 -7.35 2.33
CA GLN A 98 20.46 -8.31 3.44
C GLN A 98 19.28 -8.17 4.41
N HIS A 99 19.01 -9.26 5.13
CA HIS A 99 18.01 -9.40 6.19
C HIS A 99 17.79 -8.11 6.98
N TYR A 100 16.54 -7.64 6.97
CA TYR A 100 16.12 -6.47 7.73
C TYR A 100 15.47 -6.91 9.03
N GLU A 101 16.08 -6.57 10.16
CA GLU A 101 15.55 -6.85 11.49
C GLU A 101 15.35 -5.54 12.26
N GLN A 102 14.25 -5.45 13.00
CA GLN A 102 13.90 -4.35 13.89
C GLN A 102 13.21 -4.92 15.14
N GLU A 103 13.59 -4.48 16.33
CA GLU A 103 13.12 -5.09 17.60
C GLU A 103 11.60 -5.00 17.82
N ASN A 104 10.89 -4.09 17.14
CA ASN A 104 9.47 -3.81 17.39
C ASN A 104 8.56 -3.86 16.15
N VAL A 105 9.11 -4.26 15.00
CA VAL A 105 8.37 -4.27 13.73
C VAL A 105 8.64 -5.59 13.01
N GLU A 106 7.58 -6.29 12.66
CA GLU A 106 7.65 -7.50 11.84
C GLU A 106 7.94 -7.11 10.38
N ILE A 107 9.05 -7.56 9.82
CA ILE A 107 9.40 -7.30 8.42
C ILE A 107 9.29 -8.60 7.63
N LEU A 108 8.42 -8.61 6.60
CA LEU A 108 8.14 -9.77 5.77
C LEU A 108 8.33 -9.45 4.29
N SER A 109 8.95 -10.37 3.56
CA SER A 109 8.95 -10.32 2.10
C SER A 109 7.55 -10.66 1.56
N PHE A 110 7.20 -10.17 0.38
CA PHE A 110 5.91 -10.48 -0.23
C PHE A 110 5.78 -11.97 -0.52
N THR A 111 6.86 -12.64 -0.94
CA THR A 111 6.87 -14.10 -1.10
C THR A 111 6.66 -14.83 0.21
N GLN A 112 7.29 -14.39 1.31
CA GLN A 112 7.06 -14.96 2.63
C GLN A 112 5.61 -14.81 3.06
N LEU A 113 5.02 -13.63 2.85
CA LEU A 113 3.61 -13.35 3.12
C LEU A 113 2.67 -14.28 2.35
N LEU A 114 2.97 -14.55 1.07
CA LEU A 114 2.20 -15.49 0.26
C LEU A 114 2.28 -16.93 0.79
N ASN A 115 3.45 -17.34 1.29
CA ASN A 115 3.67 -18.70 1.80
C ASN A 115 3.01 -18.95 3.16
N ILE A 116 2.91 -17.92 4.00
CA ILE A 116 2.25 -18.00 5.32
C ILE A 116 0.73 -17.80 5.20
N GLY A 117 0.28 -17.05 4.19
CA GLY A 117 -1.11 -16.79 3.92
C GLY A 117 -1.89 -18.08 3.70
N LYS A 118 -2.99 -18.24 4.44
CA LYS A 118 -3.92 -19.35 4.26
C LYS A 118 -5.24 -18.81 3.72
N PRO A 119 -5.86 -19.48 2.73
CA PRO A 119 -7.17 -19.08 2.26
C PRO A 119 -8.17 -19.21 3.40
N HIS A 120 -8.88 -18.14 3.68
CA HIS A 120 -9.98 -18.13 4.62
C HIS A 120 -11.14 -17.35 3.98
N PRO A 121 -12.38 -17.83 4.08
CA PRO A 121 -13.53 -17.11 3.53
C PRO A 121 -13.92 -15.98 4.50
N ILE A 122 -13.98 -14.73 4.01
CA ILE A 122 -14.61 -13.63 4.76
C ILE A 122 -16.03 -13.45 4.23
N GLU A 123 -16.99 -13.36 5.14
CA GLU A 123 -18.41 -13.24 4.80
C GLU A 123 -18.91 -11.79 4.63
N ASN A 124 -18.11 -10.79 5.05
CA ASN A 124 -18.52 -9.39 4.97
C ASN A 124 -18.39 -8.87 3.54
N LYS A 125 -19.22 -7.92 3.12
CA LYS A 125 -19.09 -7.27 1.81
C LYS A 125 -19.13 -5.77 2.01
N ALA A 126 -18.17 -5.06 1.43
CA ALA A 126 -18.20 -3.61 1.40
C ALA A 126 -19.49 -3.12 0.70
N SER A 127 -20.10 -2.10 1.27
CA SER A 127 -21.14 -1.30 0.62
C SER A 127 -20.51 -0.43 -0.47
N PRO A 128 -21.24 -0.10 -1.56
CA PRO A 128 -20.71 0.80 -2.58
C PRO A 128 -20.24 2.17 -2.03
N GLN A 129 -20.86 2.66 -0.96
CA GLN A 129 -20.49 3.93 -0.32
C GLN A 129 -19.31 3.82 0.65
N ASP A 130 -18.85 2.60 0.96
CA ASP A 130 -17.71 2.42 1.85
C ASP A 130 -16.43 2.94 1.20
N LEU A 131 -15.51 3.42 2.04
CA LEU A 131 -14.22 3.93 1.60
C LEU A 131 -13.36 2.77 1.10
N ALA A 132 -12.85 2.88 -0.12
CA ALA A 132 -11.98 1.88 -0.72
C ALA A 132 -10.51 2.32 -0.71
N VAL A 133 -10.26 3.60 -1.05
CA VAL A 133 -8.91 4.13 -1.23
C VAL A 133 -8.80 5.53 -0.61
N ILE A 134 -7.67 5.80 0.04
CA ILE A 134 -7.23 7.16 0.36
C ILE A 134 -5.96 7.45 -0.44
N MET A 135 -6.01 8.44 -1.32
CA MET A 135 -4.85 8.85 -2.11
C MET A 135 -4.29 10.17 -1.58
N TYR A 136 -3.10 10.14 -1.00
CA TYR A 136 -2.43 11.35 -0.53
C TYR A 136 -1.74 12.09 -1.67
N THR A 137 -1.94 13.41 -1.69
CA THR A 137 -1.36 14.31 -2.69
C THR A 137 -0.59 15.44 -2.01
N SER A 138 0.45 15.96 -2.67
CA SER A 138 1.11 17.21 -2.26
C SER A 138 0.11 18.35 -2.40
N GLY A 139 -0.51 18.77 -1.29
CA GLY A 139 -1.33 19.97 -1.31
C GLY A 139 -0.50 21.19 -1.72
N THR A 140 -1.18 22.25 -2.18
CA THR A 140 -0.52 23.53 -2.51
C THR A 140 -0.05 24.31 -1.27
N THR A 141 -0.47 23.90 -0.07
CA THR A 141 -0.09 24.47 1.23
C THR A 141 -0.03 23.38 2.29
N GLY A 142 1.08 23.28 3.04
CA GLY A 142 1.18 22.46 4.26
C GLY A 142 1.20 20.94 4.06
N ASN A 143 0.54 20.22 4.97
CA ASN A 143 0.48 18.76 5.00
C ASN A 143 -0.23 18.16 3.77
N PRO A 144 0.12 16.94 3.35
CA PRO A 144 -0.54 16.28 2.23
C PRO A 144 -2.02 16.03 2.54
N LYS A 145 -2.86 16.02 1.49
CA LYS A 145 -4.31 15.82 1.62
C LYS A 145 -4.71 14.44 1.12
N GLY A 146 -5.45 13.69 1.92
CA GLY A 146 -6.02 12.40 1.55
C GLY A 146 -7.31 12.58 0.74
N VAL A 147 -7.29 12.16 -0.53
CA VAL A 147 -8.48 12.08 -1.38
C VAL A 147 -9.19 10.77 -1.08
N MET A 148 -10.38 10.85 -0.51
CA MET A 148 -11.23 9.70 -0.20
C MET A 148 -11.96 9.22 -1.46
N ILE A 149 -11.83 7.94 -1.79
CA ILE A 149 -12.43 7.29 -2.96
C ILE A 149 -13.20 6.06 -2.49
N SER A 150 -14.51 6.07 -2.70
CA SER A 150 -15.40 4.95 -2.36
C SER A 150 -15.38 3.85 -3.43
N HIS A 151 -15.95 2.70 -3.09
CA HIS A 151 -16.14 1.59 -4.04
C HIS A 151 -16.93 2.02 -5.29
N GLU A 152 -18.04 2.75 -5.11
CA GLU A 152 -18.86 3.23 -6.23
C GLU A 152 -18.09 4.20 -7.14
N ASN A 153 -17.18 5.01 -6.60
CA ASN A 153 -16.35 5.90 -7.43
C ASN A 153 -15.42 5.10 -8.35
N ILE A 154 -14.82 4.02 -7.84
CA ILE A 154 -13.95 3.14 -8.63
C ILE A 154 -14.76 2.45 -9.72
N VAL A 155 -15.91 1.87 -9.37
CA VAL A 155 -16.78 1.19 -10.33
C VAL A 155 -17.23 2.14 -11.43
N ALA A 156 -17.72 3.34 -11.07
CA ALA A 156 -18.13 4.35 -12.05
C ALA A 156 -16.99 4.74 -13.01
N ALA A 157 -15.77 4.92 -12.49
CA ALA A 157 -14.61 5.27 -13.31
C ALA A 157 -14.21 4.16 -14.28
N VAL A 158 -14.25 2.90 -13.85
CA VAL A 158 -13.95 1.74 -14.71
C VAL A 158 -15.05 1.53 -15.74
N SER A 159 -16.32 1.59 -15.34
CA SER A 159 -17.46 1.43 -16.26
C SER A 159 -17.46 2.49 -17.36
N GLY A 160 -17.20 3.76 -17.01
CA GLY A 160 -17.09 4.82 -18.01
C GLY A 160 -15.94 4.60 -19.00
N GLN A 161 -14.81 4.03 -18.56
CA GLN A 161 -13.71 3.67 -19.47
C GLN A 161 -14.11 2.54 -20.44
N CYS A 162 -14.84 1.53 -19.97
CA CYS A 162 -15.32 0.43 -20.81
C CYS A 162 -16.26 0.90 -21.94
N GLU A 163 -16.98 2.01 -21.76
CA GLU A 163 -17.86 2.56 -22.80
C GLU A 163 -17.09 3.31 -23.90
N VAL A 164 -15.96 3.93 -23.56
CA VAL A 164 -15.24 4.85 -24.46
C VAL A 164 -13.98 4.24 -25.07
N VAL A 165 -13.37 3.26 -24.41
CA VAL A 165 -12.16 2.58 -24.90
C VAL A 165 -12.61 1.48 -25.87
N PRO A 166 -12.22 1.55 -27.17
CA PRO A 166 -12.54 0.50 -28.12
C PRO A 166 -11.89 -0.81 -27.64
N THR A 167 -12.69 -1.87 -27.47
CA THR A 167 -12.16 -3.21 -27.29
C THR A 167 -11.47 -3.63 -28.59
N MET A 168 -10.14 -3.83 -28.53
CA MET A 168 -9.36 -4.44 -29.62
C MET A 168 -9.77 -5.89 -29.87
#